data_AF-K8X604-F1
#
_entry.id   AF-K8X604-F1
#
_cell.length_a   1.000
_cell.length_b   1.000
_cell.length_c   1.000
_cell.angle_alpha   90.00
_cell.angle_beta   90.00
_cell.angle_gamma   90.00
#
_symmetry.space_group_name_H-M   'P 1'
#
loop_
_entity.id
_entity.type
_entity.pdbx_description
1 polymer ?
#
loop_
_entity_poly.entity_id
_entity_poly.type
_entity_poly.pdbx_seq_one_letter_code
_entity_poly.pdbx_strand_id
1 'polypeptide(L)' 'RRLVANVENGNTELEGLRKANAEHPIEVTGKKLRDLMSWVDRPITETA' A
#
# COMPACT_ATOMS: atom_id res chain seq x y z
N ARG A 1 -13.37 -18.25 9.12
CA ARG A 1 -12.09 -18.47 9.85
C ARG A 1 -10.82 -18.34 8.97
N ARG A 2 -10.91 -17.96 7.68
CA ARG A 2 -9.73 -17.82 6.78
C ARG A 2 -8.66 -16.85 7.30
N LEU A 3 -9.07 -15.68 7.79
CA LEU A 3 -8.14 -14.70 8.32
C LEU A 3 -7.32 -15.24 9.52
N VAL A 4 -7.99 -15.90 10.47
CA VAL A 4 -7.33 -16.51 11.64
C VAL A 4 -6.35 -17.59 11.20
N ALA A 5 -6.76 -18.49 10.30
CA ALA A 5 -5.89 -19.54 9.77
C ALA A 5 -4.68 -18.98 9.01
N ASN A 6 -4.85 -17.88 8.25
CA ASN A 6 -3.74 -17.20 7.60
C ASN A 6 -2.76 -16.62 8.64
N VAL A 7 -3.25 -15.98 9.72
CA VAL A 7 -2.39 -15.45 10.79
C VAL A 7 -1.62 -16.58 11.50
N GLU A 8 -2.29 -17.67 11.83
CA GLU A 8 -1.68 -18.85 12.47
C GLU A 8 -0.62 -19.50 11.56
N ASN A 9 -0.80 -19.43 10.24
CA ASN A 9 0.14 -19.91 9.23
C ASN A 9 1.22 -18.87 8.86
N GLY A 10 1.50 -17.89 9.71
CA GLY A 10 2.56 -16.89 9.48
C GLY A 10 2.22 -15.83 8.44
N ASN A 11 0.93 -15.64 8.14
CA ASN A 11 0.40 -14.54 7.33
C ASN A 11 0.81 -14.54 5.83
N THR A 12 1.30 -15.66 5.31
CA THR A 12 1.85 -15.80 3.96
C THR A 12 0.88 -15.43 2.84
N GLU A 13 -0.43 -15.71 3.03
CA GLU A 13 -1.45 -15.38 2.03
C GLU A 13 -1.59 -13.86 1.89
N LEU A 14 -1.63 -13.14 3.01
CA LEU A 14 -1.74 -11.69 3.02
C LEU A 14 -0.48 -11.03 2.43
N GLU A 15 0.70 -11.59 2.68
CA GLU A 15 1.95 -11.10 2.10
C GLU A 15 1.97 -11.25 0.57
N GLY A 16 1.52 -12.41 0.05
CA GLY A 16 1.37 -12.61 -1.39
C GLY A 16 0.41 -11.60 -2.01
N LEU A 17 -0.75 -11.35 -1.37
CA LEU A 17 -1.72 -10.35 -1.82
C LEU A 17 -1.15 -8.92 -1.79
N ARG A 18 -0.39 -8.57 -0.75
CA ARG A 18 0.28 -7.26 -0.65
C ARG A 18 1.33 -7.08 -1.74
N LYS A 19 2.13 -8.11 -2.03
CA LYS A 19 3.12 -8.08 -3.11
C LYS A 19 2.44 -7.86 -4.47
N ALA A 20 1.40 -8.64 -4.77
CA ALA A 20 0.65 -8.51 -6.02
C ALA A 20 0.04 -7.11 -6.20
N ASN A 21 -0.51 -6.52 -5.13
CA ASN A 21 -1.02 -5.15 -5.17
C ASN A 21 0.08 -4.11 -5.40
N ALA A 22 1.23 -4.24 -4.74
CA ALA A 22 2.35 -3.31 -4.90
C ALA A 22 2.94 -3.33 -6.32
N GLU A 23 2.90 -4.49 -6.98
CA GLU A 23 3.37 -4.68 -8.36
C GLU A 23 2.33 -4.25 -9.41
N HIS A 24 1.09 -3.92 -9.00
CA HIS A 24 0.04 -3.54 -9.94
C HIS A 24 0.40 -2.25 -10.70
N PRO A 25 0.21 -2.17 -12.04
CA PRO A 25 0.62 -1.02 -12.84
C PRO A 25 0.06 0.33 -12.36
N ILE A 26 -1.12 0.33 -11.73
CA ILE A 26 -1.72 1.53 -11.13
C ILE A 26 -0.87 2.10 -10.00
N GLU A 27 -0.27 1.25 -9.16
CA GLU A 27 0.54 1.68 -8.03
C GLU A 27 1.88 2.22 -8.51
N VAL A 28 2.49 1.52 -9.48
CA VAL A 28 3.74 1.96 -10.11
C VAL A 28 3.57 3.31 -10.82
N THR A 29 2.51 3.45 -11.62
CA THR A 29 2.24 4.69 -12.36
C THR A 29 1.77 5.81 -11.42
N GLY A 30 0.87 5.48 -10.49
CA GLY A 30 0.33 6.40 -9.51
C GLY A 30 1.41 6.99 -8.62
N LYS A 31 2.40 6.20 -8.20
CA LYS A 31 3.57 6.71 -7.47
C LYS A 31 4.30 7.77 -8.28
N LYS A 32 4.65 7.50 -9.54
CA LYS A 32 5.36 8.46 -10.41
C LYS A 32 4.60 9.77 -10.56
N LEU A 33 3.27 9.70 -10.70
CA LEU A 33 2.43 10.89 -10.79
C LEU A 33 2.40 11.68 -9.48
N ARG A 34 2.23 10.99 -8.34
CA ARG A 34 2.21 11.62 -7.02
C ARG A 34 3.56 12.27 -6.68
N ASP A 35 4.67 11.68 -7.08
CA ASP A 35 6.02 12.24 -6.88
C ASP A 35 6.19 13.61 -7.59
N LEU A 36 5.44 13.89 -8.66
CA LEU A 36 5.44 15.19 -9.37
C LEU A 36 4.50 16.23 -8.75
N MET A 37 3.60 15.80 -7.87
CA MET A 37 2.59 16.65 -7.28
C MET A 37 3.13 17.21 -5.96
N SER A 38 3.71 18.42 -6.03
CA SER A 38 4.35 19.06 -4.88
C SER A 38 3.45 19.21 -3.65
N TRP A 39 2.13 19.06 -3.79
CA TRP A 39 1.12 19.18 -2.73
C TRP A 39 0.66 17.86 -2.13
N VAL A 40 1.05 16.71 -2.70
CA VAL A 40 0.58 15.39 -2.24
C VAL A 40 1.38 14.88 -1.06
N ASP A 41 2.70 15.06 -1.05
CA ASP A 41 3.59 14.56 0.00
C ASP A 41 4.08 15.71 0.90
N ARG A 42 3.13 16.51 1.39
CA ARG A 42 3.42 17.61 2.32
C ARG A 42 3.09 17.15 3.75
N PRO A 43 3.99 17.37 4.72
CA PRO A 43 3.63 17.21 6.12
C PRO A 43 2.42 18.10 6.44
N ILE A 44 1.39 17.56 7.09
CA ILE A 44 0.28 18.38 7.57
C ILE A 44 0.80 19.21 8.74
N THR A 45 1.15 20.46 8.47
CA THR A 45 1.65 21.42 9.47
C THR A 45 0.55 22.37 9.97
N GLU A 46 -0.64 22.31 9.38
CA GLU A 46 -1.79 23.13 9.76
C GLU A 46 -2.66 22.33 10.73
N THR A 47 -2.80 22.81 11.98
CA THR A 47 -3.84 22.35 12.91
C THR A 47 -5.21 22.81 12.40
N ALA A 48 -6.16 21.88 12.36
CA ALA A 48 -7.53 22.04 11.86
C ALA A 48 -8.30 23.21 12.47
#